data_AF-A0A4Z1G283-F1
#
_entry.id   AF-A0A4Z1G283-F1
#
_cell.length_a   1.000
_cell.length_b   1.000
_cell.length_c   1.000
_cell.angle_alpha   90.00
_cell.angle_beta   90.00
_cell.angle_gamma   90.00
#
_symmetry.space_group_name_H-M   'P 1'
#
loop_
_entity.id
_entity.type
_entity.pdbx_description
1 polymer ?
#
loop_
_entity_poly.entity_id
_entity_poly.type
_entity_poly.pdbx_seq_one_letter_code
_entity_poly.pdbx_strand_id
1 'polypeptide(L)'
;MAVEKLTDRMDEEKGLASGVDAEVIDADALAVQWLCGWSRFVTRKRLPGAAIWLEIIAIALLITMLYQQQHMLTCLGLAMFRFGNAAALPNTTLPSYVFDYAPLVWLDQSEMYFPSDIYAQVLNTKPYVNRSLIPEDTLPSPLNLETIDQLNNWGTEVYLTSTVDITTSPAYLTGVVPSSTTGRTQDAISCSVILTDHGDGLVDVFYMYFYAYNQGNTVLGQELGNHIGDWEHNMIRFVNGTPQTVWYSQHANGQAFKYSVVEKSGKRPIAYSARGSHANYAISGTHDHTIPDLNLPAGLLQDYTSRGTIWDPVLSSYFYTYDATTKEFSKASENSPVQAMEYLGKWGDAQYPEDDKRQSKFFGFWKYVGGPTGPVTKGLVREKVCPDNGILCIVRDILGP
;
A
#
# COMPACT_ATOMS: atom_id res chain seq x y z
N MET A 1 19.93 5.98 61.19
CA MET A 1 20.98 6.16 62.23
C MET A 1 22.17 5.29 61.86
N ALA A 2 23.22 5.89 61.32
CA ALA A 2 24.59 5.36 61.35
C ALA A 2 25.50 6.58 61.21
N VAL A 3 26.35 6.77 62.20
CA VAL A 3 27.34 7.84 62.41
C VAL A 3 28.57 7.01 62.86
N GLU A 4 29.79 7.18 62.36
CA GLU A 4 30.59 8.41 62.44
C GLU A 4 31.93 8.29 61.67
N LYS A 5 32.41 9.38 61.02
CA LYS A 5 33.83 9.84 60.81
C LYS A 5 34.91 8.85 60.25
N LEU A 6 36.12 9.25 59.83
CA LEU A 6 36.87 10.51 59.98
C LEU A 6 37.78 10.81 58.74
N THR A 7 38.09 12.10 58.57
CA THR A 7 38.98 12.81 57.60
C THR A 7 40.45 12.30 57.55
N ASP A 8 41.36 12.71 56.63
CA ASP A 8 41.87 14.10 56.40
C ASP A 8 42.90 14.28 55.23
N ARG A 9 43.13 15.54 54.79
CA ARG A 9 44.25 16.14 53.95
C ARG A 9 44.28 15.93 52.41
N MET A 10 44.40 16.97 51.55
CA MET A 10 45.46 18.01 51.31
C MET A 10 46.75 17.44 50.67
N ASP A 11 47.47 18.05 49.71
CA ASP A 11 47.29 19.24 48.85
C ASP A 11 48.32 19.22 47.66
N GLU A 12 47.93 19.82 46.52
CA GLU A 12 48.68 20.75 45.62
C GLU A 12 50.02 20.39 44.86
N GLU A 13 50.31 21.21 43.84
CA GLU A 13 51.53 21.35 42.97
C GLU A 13 51.72 20.44 41.72
N LYS A 14 52.25 20.91 40.56
CA LYS A 14 52.28 22.24 39.87
C LYS A 14 52.92 22.13 38.46
N GLY A 15 52.60 23.11 37.58
CA GLY A 15 53.38 23.51 36.37
C GLY A 15 53.24 22.63 35.12
N LEU A 16 53.40 23.08 33.88
CA LEU A 16 53.68 24.36 33.16
C LEU A 16 53.64 23.92 31.64
N ALA A 17 53.50 24.74 30.59
CA ALA A 17 53.55 26.17 30.43
C ALA A 17 52.70 26.63 29.22
N SER A 18 52.42 27.94 29.15
CA SER A 18 51.87 28.65 28.00
C SER A 18 52.91 29.59 27.39
N GLY A 19 52.69 30.05 26.16
CA GLY A 19 53.50 31.10 25.52
C GLY A 19 52.75 31.79 24.39
N VAL A 20 52.61 33.11 24.50
CA VAL A 20 52.01 34.03 23.52
C VAL A 20 52.86 35.29 23.52
N ASP A 21 53.15 35.87 22.37
CA ASP A 21 53.74 37.22 22.24
C ASP A 21 53.08 37.97 21.08
N ALA A 22 53.06 39.30 21.18
CA ALA A 22 52.37 40.25 20.28
C ALA A 22 53.22 41.51 19.96
N GLU A 23 52.57 42.50 19.30
CA GLU A 23 53.07 43.82 18.82
C GLU A 23 54.04 43.77 17.61
N VAL A 24 54.31 44.86 16.85
CA VAL A 24 54.06 46.33 16.98
C VAL A 24 53.35 46.87 15.69
N ILE A 25 52.85 48.12 15.70
CA ILE A 25 52.31 48.89 14.54
C ILE A 25 53.21 50.11 14.26
N ASP A 26 53.47 50.49 13.00
CA ASP A 26 53.60 51.92 12.62
C ASP A 26 53.43 52.17 11.10
N ALA A 27 53.20 53.43 10.71
CA ALA A 27 53.03 53.88 9.32
C ALA A 27 53.54 55.31 9.09
N ASP A 28 54.29 55.58 8.00
CA ASP A 28 54.00 56.73 7.12
C ASP A 28 54.81 56.86 5.80
N ALA A 29 54.19 57.59 4.86
CA ALA A 29 54.72 58.48 3.81
C ALA A 29 55.91 58.13 2.84
N LEU A 30 55.56 58.08 1.54
CA LEU A 30 56.17 58.79 0.40
C LEU A 30 57.66 58.57 -0.01
N ALA A 31 57.85 57.88 -1.16
CA ALA A 31 58.82 58.29 -2.19
C ALA A 31 58.37 57.83 -3.59
N VAL A 32 58.60 58.67 -4.61
CA VAL A 32 58.27 58.41 -6.02
C VAL A 32 59.53 57.96 -6.77
N GLN A 33 59.36 57.07 -7.76
CA GLN A 33 59.98 57.08 -9.10
C GLN A 33 60.49 55.71 -9.59
N TRP A 34 60.30 55.50 -10.90
CA TRP A 34 60.46 54.30 -11.70
C TRP A 34 61.81 53.55 -11.61
N LEU A 35 61.79 52.22 -11.71
CA LEU A 35 62.37 51.44 -12.83
C LEU A 35 62.10 49.92 -12.73
N CYS A 36 62.39 49.19 -13.82
CA CYS A 36 61.94 47.81 -14.09
C CYS A 36 62.53 46.70 -13.19
N GLY A 37 61.73 45.66 -12.90
CA GLY A 37 62.21 44.37 -12.38
C GLY A 37 61.09 43.31 -12.28
N TRP A 38 61.29 42.12 -12.84
CA TRP A 38 60.26 41.07 -12.91
C TRP A 38 60.25 40.14 -11.69
N SER A 39 59.07 39.92 -11.10
CA SER A 39 58.40 38.59 -11.07
C SER A 39 57.25 38.54 -10.05
N ARG A 40 56.11 37.97 -10.44
CA ARG A 40 55.05 37.52 -9.51
C ARG A 40 54.70 36.08 -9.84
N PHE A 41 54.95 35.17 -8.90
CA PHE A 41 54.33 33.84 -8.94
C PHE A 41 52.83 33.99 -8.68
N VAL A 42 52.00 33.54 -9.62
CA VAL A 42 50.56 33.41 -9.44
C VAL A 42 50.18 31.95 -9.63
N THR A 43 49.87 31.26 -8.54
CA THR A 43 49.44 29.86 -8.54
C THR A 43 47.99 29.74 -9.03
N ARG A 44 47.80 29.62 -10.35
CA ARG A 44 46.52 29.18 -10.93
C ARG A 44 46.25 27.72 -10.54
N LYS A 45 45.30 27.48 -9.61
CA LYS A 45 44.65 26.17 -9.51
C LYS A 45 43.91 25.89 -10.83
N ARG A 46 44.35 24.88 -11.58
CA ARG A 46 43.61 24.41 -12.77
C ARG A 46 42.38 23.63 -12.30
N LEU A 47 41.19 24.09 -12.69
CA LEU A 47 40.00 23.25 -12.68
C LEU A 47 40.17 22.13 -13.72
N PRO A 48 39.67 20.90 -13.46
CA PRO A 48 39.70 19.83 -14.46
C PRO A 48 38.87 20.24 -15.69
N GLY A 49 39.46 20.06 -16.88
CA GLY A 49 38.81 20.40 -18.14
C GLY A 49 37.61 19.50 -18.43
N ALA A 50 36.70 19.96 -19.30
CA ALA A 50 35.44 19.29 -19.59
C ALA A 50 35.57 17.80 -20.00
N ALA A 51 36.70 17.39 -20.58
CA ALA A 51 36.99 16.00 -20.89
C ALA A 51 36.95 15.07 -19.66
N ILE A 52 37.48 15.51 -18.51
CA ILE A 52 37.51 14.71 -17.27
C ILE A 52 36.08 14.52 -16.73
N TRP A 53 35.23 15.53 -16.86
CA TRP A 53 33.81 15.42 -16.48
C TRP A 53 33.03 14.47 -17.40
N LEU A 54 33.32 14.48 -18.71
CA LEU A 54 32.72 13.54 -19.66
C LEU A 54 33.16 12.09 -19.40
N GLU A 55 34.43 11.86 -19.06
CA GLU A 55 34.93 10.54 -18.66
C GLU A 55 34.25 10.01 -17.39
N ILE A 56 34.09 10.85 -16.36
CA ILE A 56 33.37 10.48 -15.12
C ILE A 56 31.91 10.12 -15.41
N ILE A 57 31.22 10.91 -16.25
CA ILE A 57 29.83 10.63 -16.66
C ILE A 57 29.74 9.31 -17.45
N ALA A 58 30.66 9.07 -18.38
CA ALA A 58 30.70 7.84 -19.16
C ALA A 58 30.94 6.60 -18.27
N ILE A 59 31.83 6.69 -17.27
CA ILE A 59 32.07 5.62 -16.30
C ILE A 59 30.82 5.38 -15.43
N ALA A 60 30.15 6.42 -14.96
CA ALA A 60 28.92 6.29 -14.17
C ALA A 60 27.76 5.65 -14.96
N LEU A 61 27.62 6.01 -16.25
CA LEU A 61 26.67 5.39 -17.17
C LEU A 61 27.01 3.92 -17.46
N LEU A 62 28.29 3.59 -17.62
CA LEU A 62 28.73 2.22 -17.82
C LEU A 62 28.47 1.35 -16.58
N ILE A 63 28.73 1.87 -15.37
CA ILE A 63 28.44 1.18 -14.11
C ILE A 63 26.94 0.95 -13.94
N THR A 64 26.10 1.93 -14.25
CA THR A 64 24.63 1.76 -14.17
C THR A 64 24.10 0.79 -15.23
N MET A 65 24.63 0.80 -16.46
CA MET A 65 24.29 -0.22 -17.47
C MET A 65 24.72 -1.64 -17.06
N LEU A 66 25.93 -1.80 -16.49
CA LEU A 66 26.41 -3.10 -16.02
C LEU A 66 25.60 -3.60 -14.80
N TYR A 67 25.20 -2.70 -13.91
CA TYR A 67 24.31 -3.01 -12.78
C TYR A 67 22.91 -3.44 -13.27
N GLN A 68 22.33 -2.73 -14.24
CA GLN A 68 21.06 -3.13 -14.87
C GLN A 68 21.17 -4.47 -15.62
N GLN A 69 22.29 -4.76 -16.27
CA GLN A 69 22.51 -6.07 -16.91
C GLN A 69 22.65 -7.21 -15.90
N GLN A 70 23.31 -6.99 -14.76
CA GLN A 70 23.34 -8.00 -13.68
C GLN A 70 21.93 -8.33 -13.15
N HIS A 71 21.06 -7.33 -13.00
CA HIS A 71 19.65 -7.54 -12.61
C HIS A 71 18.83 -8.27 -13.68
N MET A 72 19.05 -8.02 -14.98
CA MET A 72 18.39 -8.81 -16.03
C MET A 72 18.86 -10.28 -16.07
N LEU A 73 20.14 -10.53 -15.80
CA LEU A 73 20.72 -11.88 -15.81
C LEU A 73 20.29 -12.72 -14.60
N THR A 74 19.98 -12.11 -13.45
CA THR A 74 19.35 -12.81 -12.31
C THR A 74 17.87 -13.10 -12.55
N CYS A 75 17.12 -12.21 -13.23
CA CYS A 75 15.72 -12.47 -13.60
C CYS A 75 15.54 -13.67 -14.56
N LEU A 76 16.51 -13.93 -15.46
CA LEU A 76 16.47 -15.06 -16.40
C LEU A 76 16.63 -16.44 -15.73
N GLY A 77 17.00 -16.51 -14.45
CA GLY A 77 17.18 -17.76 -13.70
C GLY A 77 15.91 -18.32 -13.03
N LEU A 78 14.80 -17.55 -12.97
CA LEU A 78 13.64 -17.87 -12.12
C LEU A 78 12.39 -18.35 -12.88
N ALA A 79 12.51 -18.63 -14.18
CA ALA A 79 11.41 -19.10 -15.04
C ALA A 79 10.94 -20.56 -14.78
N MET A 80 11.26 -21.14 -13.61
CA MET A 80 10.73 -22.43 -13.14
C MET A 80 10.34 -22.40 -11.66
N PHE A 81 9.61 -21.37 -11.23
CA PHE A 81 8.73 -21.50 -10.05
C PHE A 81 7.58 -22.49 -10.36
N ARG A 82 7.89 -23.79 -10.23
CA ARG A 82 6.85 -24.76 -9.90
C ARG A 82 6.47 -24.50 -8.44
N PHE A 83 5.25 -24.01 -8.21
CA PHE A 83 4.64 -24.00 -6.87
C PHE A 83 4.45 -25.45 -6.42
N GLY A 84 5.52 -26.01 -5.85
CA GLY A 84 5.71 -27.43 -5.58
C GLY A 84 5.08 -27.84 -4.26
N ASN A 85 3.76 -27.74 -4.17
CA ASN A 85 2.86 -28.61 -3.42
C ASN A 85 1.45 -28.04 -3.59
N ALA A 86 0.49 -28.89 -3.98
CA ALA A 86 -0.90 -28.51 -3.90
C ALA A 86 -1.24 -28.29 -2.42
N ALA A 87 -1.39 -27.03 -2.00
CA ALA A 87 -2.04 -26.71 -0.75
C ALA A 87 -3.40 -27.41 -0.77
N ALA A 88 -3.74 -28.11 0.32
CA ALA A 88 -5.06 -28.72 0.42
C ALA A 88 -6.12 -27.63 0.19
N LEU A 89 -7.14 -27.92 -0.62
CA LEU A 89 -8.24 -26.98 -0.85
C LEU A 89 -8.79 -26.49 0.50
N PRO A 90 -9.12 -25.19 0.64
CA PRO A 90 -9.70 -24.69 1.88
C PRO A 90 -10.93 -25.50 2.29
N ASN A 91 -11.12 -25.70 3.59
CA ASN A 91 -12.28 -26.44 4.09
C ASN A 91 -13.54 -25.56 3.98
N THR A 92 -14.26 -25.69 2.86
CA THR A 92 -15.37 -24.80 2.47
C THR A 92 -16.39 -25.52 1.59
N THR A 93 -17.62 -25.02 1.57
CA THR A 93 -18.71 -25.46 0.69
C THR A 93 -18.62 -24.84 -0.72
N LEU A 94 -17.73 -23.88 -0.97
CA LEU A 94 -17.61 -23.25 -2.29
C LEU A 94 -17.10 -24.23 -3.37
N PRO A 95 -17.61 -24.15 -4.62
CA PRO A 95 -17.17 -25.02 -5.71
C PRO A 95 -15.67 -24.91 -6.01
N SER A 96 -15.03 -26.02 -6.44
CA SER A 96 -13.58 -26.05 -6.70
C SER A 96 -13.09 -25.03 -7.73
N TYR A 97 -13.94 -24.62 -8.69
CA TYR A 97 -13.58 -23.63 -9.69
C TYR A 97 -13.27 -22.24 -9.09
N VAL A 98 -13.79 -21.93 -7.90
CA VAL A 98 -13.43 -20.72 -7.13
C VAL A 98 -11.93 -20.69 -6.82
N PHE A 99 -11.30 -21.84 -6.62
CA PHE A 99 -9.88 -21.94 -6.27
C PHE A 99 -9.01 -22.18 -7.51
N ASP A 100 -9.47 -23.03 -8.44
CA ASP A 100 -8.78 -23.29 -9.71
C ASP A 100 -8.50 -22.01 -10.53
N TYR A 101 -9.40 -21.03 -10.45
CA TYR A 101 -9.36 -19.78 -11.21
C TYR A 101 -9.16 -18.53 -10.34
N ALA A 102 -8.89 -18.69 -9.04
CA ALA A 102 -8.63 -17.56 -8.14
C ALA A 102 -7.50 -16.67 -8.65
N PRO A 103 -7.56 -15.33 -8.52
CA PRO A 103 -6.44 -14.45 -8.87
C PRO A 103 -5.16 -14.77 -8.10
N LEU A 104 -4.02 -14.47 -8.71
CA LEU A 104 -2.73 -14.29 -8.03
C LEU A 104 -2.35 -12.81 -8.17
N VAL A 105 -1.88 -12.21 -7.09
CA VAL A 105 -1.62 -10.76 -7.03
C VAL A 105 -0.12 -10.53 -6.90
N TRP A 106 0.50 -9.81 -7.83
CA TRP A 106 1.80 -9.20 -7.62
C TRP A 106 1.61 -7.90 -6.83
N LEU A 107 2.21 -7.84 -5.65
CA LEU A 107 2.44 -6.59 -4.93
C LEU A 107 3.70 -5.92 -5.52
N ASP A 108 3.73 -4.59 -5.56
CA ASP A 108 4.86 -3.85 -6.13
C ASP A 108 6.20 -4.16 -5.44
N GLN A 109 7.30 -4.12 -6.19
CA GLN A 109 8.66 -4.36 -5.66
C GLN A 109 9.10 -3.35 -4.58
N SER A 110 8.40 -2.22 -4.46
CA SER A 110 8.61 -1.20 -3.42
C SER A 110 7.39 -1.05 -2.51
N GLU A 111 6.53 -2.08 -2.42
CA GLU A 111 5.43 -2.09 -1.46
C GLU A 111 5.93 -2.05 -0.01
N MET A 112 5.23 -1.29 0.83
CA MET A 112 5.46 -1.15 2.27
C MET A 112 4.21 -1.46 3.09
N TYR A 113 3.03 -1.48 2.46
CA TYR A 113 1.72 -1.73 3.06
C TYR A 113 1.14 -3.02 2.48
N PHE A 114 1.43 -4.13 3.15
CA PHE A 114 1.06 -5.46 2.66
C PHE A 114 -0.39 -5.82 3.05
N PRO A 115 -0.98 -6.87 2.43
CA PRO A 115 -2.28 -7.39 2.85
C PRO A 115 -2.30 -7.67 4.36
N SER A 116 -3.34 -7.22 5.03
CA SER A 116 -3.40 -7.08 6.48
C SER A 116 -4.43 -8.03 7.09
N ASP A 117 -4.33 -8.34 8.39
CA ASP A 117 -5.35 -9.15 9.05
C ASP A 117 -6.63 -8.35 9.30
N ILE A 118 -7.78 -8.88 8.87
CA ILE A 118 -9.09 -8.23 8.98
C ILE A 118 -9.50 -8.03 10.46
N TYR A 119 -9.15 -8.96 11.37
CA TYR A 119 -9.48 -8.82 12.79
C TYR A 119 -8.53 -7.87 13.51
N ALA A 120 -7.25 -7.83 13.15
CA ALA A 120 -6.29 -6.87 13.65
C ALA A 120 -6.74 -5.41 13.44
N GLN A 121 -7.47 -5.12 12.36
CA GLN A 121 -8.09 -3.82 12.16
C GLN A 121 -9.05 -3.46 13.31
N VAL A 122 -9.93 -4.39 13.70
CA VAL A 122 -10.88 -4.19 14.81
C VAL A 122 -10.14 -4.04 16.15
N LEU A 123 -9.09 -4.85 16.36
CA LEU A 123 -8.31 -4.82 17.61
C LEU A 123 -7.49 -3.54 17.80
N ASN A 124 -7.07 -2.86 16.73
CA ASN A 124 -6.28 -1.64 16.78
C ASN A 124 -7.12 -0.35 16.69
N THR A 125 -8.45 -0.47 16.60
CA THR A 125 -9.38 0.66 16.42
C THR A 125 -10.43 0.74 17.53
N LYS A 126 -11.12 1.87 17.61
CA LYS A 126 -12.34 2.06 18.38
C LYS A 126 -13.41 2.74 17.52
N PRO A 127 -14.70 2.46 17.75
CA PRO A 127 -15.77 3.01 16.93
C PRO A 127 -16.10 4.45 17.34
N TYR A 128 -16.01 5.38 16.38
CA TYR A 128 -16.36 6.79 16.55
C TYR A 128 -17.53 7.16 15.64
N VAL A 129 -18.44 8.00 16.12
CA VAL A 129 -19.52 8.61 15.34
C VAL A 129 -19.49 10.12 15.55
N ASN A 130 -19.67 10.92 14.48
CA ASN A 130 -19.52 12.38 14.54
C ASN A 130 -18.22 12.85 15.25
N ARG A 131 -17.09 12.15 14.98
CA ARG A 131 -15.78 12.35 15.62
C ARG A 131 -15.75 12.21 17.16
N SER A 132 -16.78 11.61 17.75
CA SER A 132 -16.85 11.28 19.18
C SER A 132 -16.78 9.77 19.38
N LEU A 133 -16.03 9.32 20.39
CA LEU A 133 -15.96 7.90 20.77
C LEU A 133 -17.34 7.42 21.21
N ILE A 134 -17.81 6.28 20.70
CA ILE A 134 -19.05 5.65 21.16
C ILE A 134 -18.82 5.11 22.60
N PRO A 135 -19.72 5.37 23.56
CA PRO A 135 -19.54 4.94 24.95
C PRO A 135 -19.38 3.41 25.08
N GLU A 136 -18.34 2.98 25.82
CA GLU A 136 -17.96 1.56 25.94
C GLU A 136 -19.08 0.68 26.52
N ASP A 137 -19.93 1.23 27.38
CA ASP A 137 -21.12 0.57 27.97
C ASP A 137 -22.28 0.36 26.98
N THR A 138 -22.19 0.96 25.79
CA THR A 138 -23.14 0.79 24.67
C THR A 138 -22.61 -0.09 23.53
N LEU A 139 -21.36 -0.55 23.63
CA LEU A 139 -20.73 -1.39 22.62
C LEU A 139 -21.04 -2.89 22.83
N PRO A 140 -21.03 -3.71 21.77
CA PRO A 140 -21.01 -5.16 21.93
C PRO A 140 -19.78 -5.60 22.72
N SER A 141 -19.95 -6.58 23.61
CA SER A 141 -18.88 -7.13 24.44
C SER A 141 -18.78 -8.64 24.25
N PRO A 142 -17.71 -9.15 23.59
CA PRO A 142 -16.63 -8.41 22.94
C PRO A 142 -17.05 -7.73 21.63
N LEU A 143 -16.37 -6.64 21.26
CA LEU A 143 -16.38 -6.09 19.90
C LEU A 143 -15.36 -6.88 19.06
N ASN A 144 -15.85 -7.65 18.09
CA ASN A 144 -15.03 -8.46 17.19
C ASN A 144 -15.76 -8.67 15.85
N LEU A 145 -15.18 -9.48 14.95
CA LEU A 145 -15.77 -9.72 13.62
C LEU A 145 -17.17 -10.36 13.64
N GLU A 146 -17.57 -11.05 14.71
CA GLU A 146 -18.89 -11.69 14.89
C GLU A 146 -19.92 -10.73 15.54
N THR A 147 -19.52 -9.50 15.91
CA THR A 147 -20.39 -8.51 16.60
C THR A 147 -20.29 -7.08 16.05
N ILE A 148 -19.39 -6.83 15.10
CA ILE A 148 -19.11 -5.50 14.53
C ILE A 148 -20.29 -4.90 13.76
N ASP A 149 -21.17 -5.74 13.21
CA ASP A 149 -22.45 -5.33 12.60
C ASP A 149 -23.36 -4.58 13.59
N GLN A 150 -23.28 -4.86 14.89
CA GLN A 150 -24.09 -4.19 15.91
C GLN A 150 -23.78 -2.69 16.02
N LEU A 151 -22.63 -2.24 15.50
CA LEU A 151 -22.32 -0.82 15.32
C LEU A 151 -23.26 -0.13 14.32
N ASN A 152 -23.90 -0.87 13.40
CA ASN A 152 -24.88 -0.34 12.45
C ASN A 152 -26.06 0.36 13.15
N ASN A 153 -26.33 0.06 14.42
CA ASN A 153 -27.30 0.78 15.27
C ASN A 153 -26.99 2.28 15.44
N TRP A 154 -25.75 2.69 15.20
CA TRP A 154 -25.29 4.09 15.21
C TRP A 154 -25.23 4.72 13.80
N GLY A 155 -25.64 3.98 12.76
CA GLY A 155 -25.68 4.42 11.36
C GLY A 155 -24.45 4.00 10.54
N THR A 156 -24.38 4.49 9.30
CA THR A 156 -23.32 4.14 8.33
C THR A 156 -22.05 5.01 8.44
N GLU A 157 -22.10 6.07 9.26
CA GLU A 157 -20.98 6.99 9.51
C GLU A 157 -20.33 6.73 10.87
N VAL A 158 -20.24 5.44 11.22
CA VAL A 158 -19.37 4.92 12.29
C VAL A 158 -18.02 4.59 11.68
N TYR A 159 -16.96 5.06 12.31
CA TYR A 159 -15.58 4.96 11.84
C TYR A 159 -14.75 4.12 12.80
N LEU A 160 -14.11 3.06 12.29
CA LEU A 160 -13.11 2.27 13.03
C LEU A 160 -11.82 3.09 13.15
N THR A 161 -11.79 3.99 14.14
CA THR A 161 -10.75 5.01 14.29
C THR A 161 -9.57 4.44 15.07
N SER A 162 -8.33 4.67 14.60
CA SER A 162 -7.11 4.15 15.20
C SER A 162 -6.94 4.58 16.67
N THR A 163 -6.46 3.63 17.48
CA THR A 163 -6.10 3.88 18.88
C THR A 163 -4.73 4.55 19.05
N VAL A 164 -3.98 4.76 17.96
CA VAL A 164 -2.62 5.29 17.93
C VAL A 164 -2.45 6.36 16.85
N ASP A 165 -1.46 7.26 16.99
CA ASP A 165 -1.19 8.25 15.96
C ASP A 165 -0.53 7.59 14.74
N ILE A 166 -1.26 7.46 13.64
CA ILE A 166 -0.79 6.82 12.40
C ILE A 166 0.48 7.44 11.81
N THR A 167 0.78 8.70 12.14
CA THR A 167 2.03 9.36 11.70
C THR A 167 3.28 8.79 12.37
N THR A 168 3.13 7.89 13.35
CA THR A 168 4.21 7.11 13.97
C THR A 168 4.50 5.78 13.26
N SER A 169 3.81 5.48 12.15
CA SER A 169 3.90 4.22 11.40
C SER A 169 3.71 2.96 12.26
N PRO A 170 2.58 2.83 12.97
CA PRO A 170 2.29 1.67 13.82
C PRO A 170 2.23 0.36 13.01
N ALA A 171 2.81 -0.70 13.56
CA ALA A 171 3.11 -1.94 12.83
C ALA A 171 1.89 -2.68 12.23
N TYR A 172 0.68 -2.45 12.73
CA TYR A 172 -0.52 -3.08 12.15
C TYR A 172 -0.87 -2.50 10.77
N LEU A 173 -0.45 -1.27 10.46
CA LEU A 173 -0.71 -0.62 9.17
C LEU A 173 0.14 -1.18 8.02
N THR A 174 1.30 -1.76 8.30
CA THR A 174 2.19 -2.33 7.26
C THR A 174 1.79 -3.73 6.80
N GLY A 175 0.80 -4.35 7.45
CA GLY A 175 0.29 -5.68 7.10
C GLY A 175 1.30 -6.82 7.24
N VAL A 176 1.07 -7.91 6.49
CA VAL A 176 1.87 -9.13 6.52
C VAL A 176 2.44 -9.42 5.13
N VAL A 177 3.78 -9.48 5.03
CA VAL A 177 4.46 -9.87 3.79
C VAL A 177 4.10 -11.31 3.43
N PRO A 178 3.55 -11.60 2.23
CA PRO A 178 3.28 -12.95 1.78
C PRO A 178 4.56 -13.82 1.75
N SER A 179 4.41 -15.09 2.13
CA SER A 179 5.51 -16.06 2.10
C SER A 179 6.07 -16.22 0.68
N SER A 180 7.38 -16.00 0.52
CA SER A 180 8.08 -16.17 -0.77
C SER A 180 8.01 -17.58 -1.36
N THR A 181 7.64 -18.59 -0.56
CA THR A 181 7.51 -19.99 -0.98
C THR A 181 6.09 -20.35 -1.43
N THR A 182 5.06 -19.76 -0.82
CA THR A 182 3.65 -20.19 -1.02
C THR A 182 2.71 -19.07 -1.46
N GLY A 183 3.11 -17.81 -1.34
CA GLY A 183 2.22 -16.66 -1.50
C GLY A 183 1.23 -16.45 -0.35
N ARG A 184 1.29 -17.24 0.74
CA ARG A 184 0.35 -17.10 1.87
C ARG A 184 0.74 -15.93 2.79
N THR A 185 -0.21 -15.11 3.23
CA THR A 185 -0.06 -14.29 4.44
C THR A 185 -0.07 -15.19 5.69
N GLN A 186 1.06 -15.25 6.40
CA GLN A 186 1.19 -16.11 7.58
C GLN A 186 0.52 -15.46 8.79
N ASP A 187 -0.24 -16.26 9.55
CA ASP A 187 -0.94 -15.84 10.78
C ASP A 187 -1.89 -14.63 10.64
N ALA A 188 -2.34 -14.34 9.41
CA ALA A 188 -3.29 -13.27 9.08
C ALA A 188 -4.31 -13.75 8.04
N ILE A 189 -5.58 -13.38 8.21
CA ILE A 189 -6.65 -13.58 7.23
C ILE A 189 -6.89 -12.24 6.54
N SER A 190 -6.41 -12.14 5.30
CA SER A 190 -6.27 -10.87 4.55
C SER A 190 -7.18 -10.78 3.33
N CYS A 191 -8.06 -11.76 3.16
CA CYS A 191 -8.96 -11.84 2.03
C CYS A 191 -10.34 -12.39 2.47
N SER A 192 -11.39 -12.01 1.74
CA SER A 192 -12.71 -12.61 1.85
C SER A 192 -13.20 -12.98 0.46
N VAL A 193 -13.56 -14.26 0.27
CA VAL A 193 -14.09 -14.77 -0.99
C VAL A 193 -15.60 -14.89 -0.88
N ILE A 194 -16.32 -14.19 -1.75
CA ILE A 194 -17.79 -14.11 -1.74
C ILE A 194 -18.31 -14.61 -3.08
N LEU A 195 -19.08 -15.69 -3.06
CA LEU A 195 -19.79 -16.23 -4.23
C LEU A 195 -21.22 -15.69 -4.26
N THR A 196 -21.62 -15.04 -5.36
CA THR A 196 -23.00 -14.62 -5.63
C THR A 196 -23.54 -15.43 -6.81
N ASP A 197 -24.60 -16.22 -6.58
CA ASP A 197 -25.30 -16.97 -7.63
C ASP A 197 -26.45 -16.13 -8.17
N HIS A 198 -26.52 -15.97 -9.50
CA HIS A 198 -27.57 -15.24 -10.20
C HIS A 198 -28.62 -16.17 -10.83
N GLY A 199 -28.47 -17.48 -10.69
CA GLY A 199 -29.27 -18.50 -11.38
C GLY A 199 -28.71 -18.85 -12.76
N ASP A 200 -29.29 -19.88 -13.39
CA ASP A 200 -28.95 -20.38 -14.73
C ASP A 200 -27.44 -20.66 -14.96
N GLY A 201 -26.71 -20.93 -13.88
CA GLY A 201 -25.26 -21.18 -13.88
C GLY A 201 -24.40 -19.92 -14.02
N LEU A 202 -24.98 -18.71 -13.97
CA LEU A 202 -24.27 -17.44 -13.92
C LEU A 202 -23.87 -17.13 -12.47
N VAL A 203 -22.57 -17.09 -12.21
CA VAL A 203 -22.03 -16.89 -10.86
C VAL A 203 -20.95 -15.82 -10.88
N ASP A 204 -21.00 -14.86 -9.97
CA ASP A 204 -19.92 -13.91 -9.73
C ASP A 204 -19.16 -14.29 -8.46
N VAL A 205 -17.83 -14.34 -8.53
CA VAL A 205 -16.97 -14.61 -7.38
C VAL A 205 -16.08 -13.41 -7.15
N PHE A 206 -16.26 -12.77 -5.99
CA PHE A 206 -15.44 -11.65 -5.53
C PHE A 206 -14.32 -12.16 -4.65
N TYR A 207 -13.11 -11.67 -4.89
CA TYR A 207 -11.92 -11.90 -4.08
C TYR A 207 -11.55 -10.55 -3.48
N MET A 208 -12.10 -10.27 -2.30
CA MET A 208 -11.91 -9.01 -1.58
C MET A 208 -10.58 -9.06 -0.83
N TYR A 209 -9.76 -8.03 -0.99
CA TYR A 209 -8.42 -7.88 -0.42
C TYR A 209 -8.46 -6.79 0.64
N PHE A 210 -7.93 -7.08 1.83
CA PHE A 210 -7.89 -6.14 2.93
C PHE A 210 -6.47 -5.63 3.19
N TYR A 211 -6.33 -4.31 3.31
CA TYR A 211 -5.10 -3.63 3.72
C TYR A 211 -5.44 -2.70 4.90
N ALA A 212 -4.59 -2.61 5.92
CA ALA A 212 -4.86 -1.76 7.08
C ALA A 212 -4.57 -0.27 6.80
N TYR A 213 -3.86 0.04 5.72
CA TYR A 213 -3.56 1.41 5.29
C TYR A 213 -3.51 1.49 3.76
N ASN A 214 -4.06 2.57 3.21
CA ASN A 214 -3.84 3.01 1.83
C ASN A 214 -2.93 4.25 1.88
N GLN A 215 -1.79 4.19 1.19
CA GLN A 215 -0.97 5.35 0.89
C GLN A 215 -1.42 5.91 -0.46
N GLY A 216 -2.10 7.06 -0.42
CA GLY A 216 -2.63 7.70 -1.60
C GLY A 216 -1.53 8.33 -2.47
N ASN A 217 -1.89 8.63 -3.72
CA ASN A 217 -0.93 9.02 -4.74
C ASN A 217 -0.25 10.38 -4.47
N THR A 218 0.94 10.55 -5.02
CA THR A 218 1.69 11.81 -4.95
C THR A 218 1.43 12.66 -6.20
N VAL A 219 0.79 13.82 -6.02
CA VAL A 219 0.52 14.81 -7.08
C VAL A 219 1.41 16.03 -6.86
N LEU A 220 2.27 16.37 -7.83
CA LEU A 220 3.21 17.50 -7.76
C LEU A 220 4.05 17.55 -6.45
N GLY A 221 4.41 16.37 -5.92
CA GLY A 221 5.17 16.22 -4.68
C GLY A 221 4.34 16.30 -3.39
N GLN A 222 3.01 16.32 -3.48
CA GLN A 222 2.09 16.24 -2.34
C GLN A 222 1.39 14.87 -2.32
N GLU A 223 1.58 14.12 -1.24
CA GLU A 223 0.85 12.87 -0.95
C GLU A 223 -0.58 13.19 -0.51
N LEU A 224 -1.57 12.59 -1.17
CA LEU A 224 -2.99 12.89 -1.02
C LEU A 224 -3.85 11.64 -1.04
N GLY A 225 -4.94 11.62 -0.27
CA GLY A 225 -5.90 10.53 -0.28
C GLY A 225 -5.56 9.34 0.63
N ASN A 226 -4.61 9.47 1.55
CA ASN A 226 -4.32 8.42 2.54
C ASN A 226 -5.55 8.08 3.38
N HIS A 227 -5.78 6.80 3.66
CA HIS A 227 -6.78 6.37 4.63
C HIS A 227 -6.37 5.09 5.37
N ILE A 228 -6.95 4.92 6.56
CA ILE A 228 -6.88 3.66 7.29
C ILE A 228 -7.94 2.71 6.73
N GLY A 229 -7.58 1.44 6.62
CA GLY A 229 -8.42 0.37 6.09
C GLY A 229 -8.62 0.53 4.59
N ASP A 230 -8.55 -0.56 3.86
CA ASP A 230 -8.85 -0.59 2.45
C ASP A 230 -9.46 -1.92 2.02
N TRP A 231 -10.37 -1.85 1.06
CA TRP A 231 -11.08 -2.98 0.49
C TRP A 231 -11.02 -2.88 -1.03
N GLU A 232 -10.04 -3.54 -1.61
CA GLU A 232 -9.82 -3.67 -3.04
C GLU A 232 -10.22 -5.08 -3.50
N HIS A 233 -10.52 -5.32 -4.79
CA HIS A 233 -10.99 -6.63 -5.23
C HIS A 233 -10.84 -6.95 -6.72
N ASN A 234 -10.63 -8.23 -6.99
CA ASN A 234 -11.01 -8.82 -8.27
C ASN A 234 -12.41 -9.44 -8.18
N MET A 235 -13.16 -9.43 -9.28
CA MET A 235 -14.37 -10.24 -9.45
C MET A 235 -14.27 -11.05 -10.73
N ILE A 236 -14.55 -12.35 -10.68
CA ILE A 236 -14.59 -13.22 -11.87
C ILE A 236 -16.03 -13.71 -12.06
N ARG A 237 -16.56 -13.46 -13.26
CA ARG A 237 -17.88 -13.95 -13.69
C ARG A 237 -17.72 -15.29 -14.41
N PHE A 238 -18.47 -16.28 -13.95
CA PHE A 238 -18.50 -17.65 -14.47
C PHE A 238 -19.85 -17.93 -15.13
N VAL A 239 -19.82 -18.81 -16.13
CA VAL A 239 -21.01 -19.49 -16.66
C VAL A 239 -20.73 -20.98 -16.58
N ASN A 240 -21.55 -21.71 -15.83
CA ASN A 240 -21.40 -23.15 -15.58
C ASN A 240 -19.97 -23.53 -15.13
N GLY A 241 -19.41 -22.77 -14.17
CA GLY A 241 -18.05 -22.95 -13.65
C GLY A 241 -16.91 -22.60 -14.61
N THR A 242 -17.20 -22.06 -15.79
CA THR A 242 -16.20 -21.59 -16.77
C THR A 242 -16.08 -20.06 -16.72
N PRO A 243 -14.90 -19.49 -16.43
CA PRO A 243 -14.75 -18.04 -16.31
C PRO A 243 -14.87 -17.33 -17.67
N GLN A 244 -15.67 -16.27 -17.71
CA GLN A 244 -15.98 -15.49 -18.91
C GLN A 244 -15.25 -14.13 -18.93
N THR A 245 -15.29 -13.42 -17.81
CA THR A 245 -14.73 -12.07 -17.65
C THR A 245 -14.17 -11.87 -16.25
N VAL A 246 -13.19 -10.98 -16.12
CA VAL A 246 -12.62 -10.54 -14.84
C VAL A 246 -12.66 -9.03 -14.72
N TRP A 247 -13.05 -8.55 -13.55
CA TRP A 247 -12.99 -7.18 -13.06
C TRP A 247 -11.73 -6.98 -12.23
N TYR A 248 -11.09 -5.83 -12.39
CA TYR A 248 -10.02 -5.33 -11.55
C TYR A 248 -10.48 -3.98 -10.97
N SER A 249 -10.68 -3.87 -9.66
CA SER A 249 -11.03 -2.61 -9.01
C SER A 249 -9.88 -1.61 -9.05
N GLN A 250 -10.21 -0.34 -9.28
CA GLN A 250 -9.25 0.76 -9.27
C GLN A 250 -9.95 1.95 -8.61
N HIS A 251 -9.61 2.24 -7.36
CA HIS A 251 -10.17 3.35 -6.59
C HIS A 251 -11.71 3.24 -6.51
N ALA A 252 -12.44 4.23 -7.05
CA ALA A 252 -13.90 4.26 -7.07
C ALA A 252 -14.55 3.41 -8.20
N ASN A 253 -13.78 2.86 -9.14
CA ASN A 253 -14.32 2.01 -10.21
C ASN A 253 -13.33 0.91 -10.65
N GLY A 254 -12.91 0.84 -11.92
CA GLY A 254 -12.03 -0.24 -12.40
C GLY A 254 -12.15 -0.61 -13.87
N GLN A 255 -11.57 -1.75 -14.23
CA GLN A 255 -11.50 -2.24 -15.61
C GLN A 255 -11.98 -3.70 -15.74
N ALA A 256 -12.78 -3.99 -16.77
CA ALA A 256 -13.19 -5.34 -17.14
C ALA A 256 -12.45 -5.86 -18.38
N PHE A 257 -12.09 -7.14 -18.35
CA PHE A 257 -11.46 -7.86 -19.47
C PHE A 257 -12.17 -9.21 -19.71
N LYS A 258 -12.18 -9.68 -20.97
CA LYS A 258 -12.49 -11.08 -21.29
C LYS A 258 -11.47 -11.97 -20.60
N TYR A 259 -11.91 -13.04 -19.94
CA TYR A 259 -11.01 -13.90 -19.19
C TYR A 259 -9.94 -14.55 -20.07
N SER A 260 -10.24 -14.80 -21.34
CA SER A 260 -9.28 -15.34 -22.30
C SER A 260 -8.04 -14.47 -22.50
N VAL A 261 -8.12 -13.15 -22.31
CA VAL A 261 -7.07 -12.21 -22.76
C VAL A 261 -6.08 -11.77 -21.69
N VAL A 262 -6.44 -11.87 -20.41
CA VAL A 262 -5.56 -11.47 -19.29
C VAL A 262 -4.37 -12.42 -19.12
N GLU A 263 -3.28 -11.91 -18.54
CA GLU A 263 -2.14 -12.75 -18.12
C GLU A 263 -2.60 -13.80 -17.09
N LYS A 264 -2.03 -15.01 -17.14
CA LYS A 264 -2.34 -16.11 -16.23
C LYS A 264 -1.10 -16.89 -15.81
N SER A 265 -1.11 -17.40 -14.58
CA SER A 265 -0.27 -18.53 -14.16
C SER A 265 -1.12 -19.80 -14.18
N GLY A 266 -0.90 -20.65 -15.18
CA GLY A 266 -1.77 -21.80 -15.44
C GLY A 266 -3.21 -21.34 -15.74
N LYS A 267 -4.17 -21.71 -14.87
CA LYS A 267 -5.57 -21.28 -14.96
C LYS A 267 -5.83 -19.88 -14.38
N ARG A 268 -5.01 -19.45 -13.41
CA ARG A 268 -5.29 -18.34 -12.49
C ARG A 268 -4.89 -16.99 -13.10
N PRO A 269 -5.74 -15.95 -13.10
CA PRO A 269 -5.42 -14.66 -13.69
C PRO A 269 -4.41 -13.93 -12.79
N ILE A 270 -3.56 -13.13 -13.43
CA ILE A 270 -2.65 -12.24 -12.71
C ILE A 270 -3.34 -10.89 -12.50
N ALA A 271 -3.21 -10.37 -11.28
CA ALA A 271 -3.44 -8.98 -10.95
C ALA A 271 -2.13 -8.35 -10.46
N TYR A 272 -2.03 -7.04 -10.65
CA TYR A 272 -0.95 -6.21 -10.19
C TYR A 272 -1.53 -5.16 -9.26
N SER A 273 -1.24 -5.24 -7.97
CA SER A 273 -1.68 -4.26 -6.97
C SER A 273 -0.74 -3.06 -7.02
N ALA A 274 -1.31 -1.86 -7.11
CA ALA A 274 -0.57 -0.61 -7.15
C ALA A 274 0.07 -0.32 -5.78
N ARG A 275 1.32 0.18 -5.82
CA ARG A 275 2.08 0.49 -4.61
C ARG A 275 1.32 1.47 -3.72
N GLY A 276 0.95 1.03 -2.52
CA GLY A 276 0.31 1.84 -1.47
C GLY A 276 -1.17 2.18 -1.72
N SER A 277 -1.56 2.47 -2.97
CA SER A 277 -2.96 2.76 -3.34
C SER A 277 -3.79 1.49 -3.59
N HIS A 278 -3.14 0.33 -3.74
CA HIS A 278 -3.69 -1.02 -3.87
C HIS A 278 -4.70 -1.28 -5.00
N ALA A 279 -4.97 -0.28 -5.85
CA ALA A 279 -5.72 -0.42 -7.09
C ALA A 279 -5.16 -1.55 -7.96
N ASN A 280 -6.04 -2.38 -8.50
CA ASN A 280 -5.68 -3.60 -9.21
C ASN A 280 -5.65 -3.39 -10.72
N TYR A 281 -4.59 -3.88 -11.36
CA TYR A 281 -4.35 -3.75 -12.79
C TYR A 281 -4.12 -5.12 -13.45
N ALA A 282 -4.55 -5.25 -14.70
CA ALA A 282 -4.37 -6.48 -15.50
C ALA A 282 -2.97 -6.59 -16.13
N ILE A 283 -2.17 -5.51 -16.06
CA ILE A 283 -0.81 -5.38 -16.59
C ILE A 283 0.06 -4.64 -15.56
N SER A 284 1.37 -4.87 -15.61
CA SER A 284 2.36 -4.09 -14.85
C SER A 284 2.73 -2.77 -15.55
N GLY A 285 3.09 -1.74 -14.79
CA GLY A 285 3.70 -0.52 -15.30
C GLY A 285 3.30 0.73 -14.53
N THR A 286 3.14 1.83 -15.28
CA THR A 286 2.59 3.09 -14.78
C THR A 286 1.16 3.23 -15.28
N HIS A 287 0.25 3.61 -14.39
CA HIS A 287 -1.17 3.75 -14.69
C HIS A 287 -1.65 5.13 -14.23
N ASP A 288 -1.75 6.06 -15.18
CA ASP A 288 -2.46 7.31 -14.95
C ASP A 288 -3.96 7.05 -14.86
N HIS A 289 -4.57 7.64 -13.85
CA HIS A 289 -6.01 7.61 -13.60
C HIS A 289 -6.56 9.03 -13.37
N THR A 290 -5.92 10.04 -13.98
CA THR A 290 -6.39 11.44 -13.98
C THR A 290 -7.80 11.57 -14.57
N ILE A 291 -8.14 10.70 -15.53
CA ILE A 291 -9.48 10.53 -16.07
C ILE A 291 -10.03 9.20 -15.52
N PRO A 292 -11.15 9.21 -14.77
CA PRO A 292 -11.79 7.97 -14.32
C PRO A 292 -12.01 6.98 -15.47
N ASP A 293 -11.76 5.69 -15.21
CA ASP A 293 -11.90 4.54 -16.12
C ASP A 293 -10.93 4.47 -17.32
N LEU A 294 -10.05 5.46 -17.48
CA LEU A 294 -9.06 5.53 -18.55
C LEU A 294 -7.64 5.43 -17.98
N ASN A 295 -7.10 4.22 -17.99
CA ASN A 295 -5.71 3.92 -17.66
C ASN A 295 -4.79 4.35 -18.82
N LEU A 296 -3.95 5.37 -18.60
CA LEU A 296 -2.95 5.81 -19.58
C LEU A 296 -1.53 5.50 -19.08
N PRO A 297 -0.54 5.25 -19.95
CA PRO A 297 0.83 4.93 -19.53
C PRO A 297 1.58 6.11 -18.86
N ALA A 298 1.01 7.32 -18.89
CA ALA A 298 1.53 8.50 -18.19
C ALA A 298 0.45 9.60 -18.07
N GLY A 299 0.53 10.40 -17.00
CA GLY A 299 -0.34 11.57 -16.76
C GLY A 299 -0.05 12.25 -15.41
N LEU A 300 -1.04 12.90 -14.78
CA LEU A 300 -0.83 13.74 -13.59
C LEU A 300 -1.02 13.01 -12.26
N LEU A 301 -1.74 11.89 -12.26
CA LEU A 301 -2.13 11.14 -11.08
C LEU A 301 -1.91 9.65 -11.38
N GLN A 302 -0.80 9.11 -10.87
CA GLN A 302 -0.23 7.83 -11.33
C GLN A 302 -0.13 6.79 -10.22
N ASP A 303 -0.60 5.59 -10.54
CA ASP A 303 -0.25 4.34 -9.86
C ASP A 303 0.98 3.69 -10.49
N TYR A 304 1.67 2.88 -9.69
CA TYR A 304 2.85 2.12 -10.09
C TYR A 304 2.70 0.66 -9.68
N THR A 305 2.92 -0.25 -10.61
CA THR A 305 2.83 -1.69 -10.41
C THR A 305 4.03 -2.42 -11.00
N SER A 306 4.45 -3.51 -10.35
CA SER A 306 5.55 -4.36 -10.81
C SER A 306 5.47 -5.77 -10.21
N ARG A 307 6.37 -6.67 -10.62
CA ARG A 307 6.48 -8.03 -10.06
C ARG A 307 7.38 -8.04 -8.82
N GLY A 308 6.86 -7.56 -7.70
CA GLY A 308 7.51 -7.62 -6.39
C GLY A 308 7.26 -8.93 -5.67
N THR A 309 6.41 -8.92 -4.65
CA THR A 309 6.03 -10.12 -3.90
C THR A 309 4.76 -10.75 -4.47
N ILE A 310 4.79 -12.05 -4.75
CA ILE A 310 3.60 -12.80 -5.18
C ILE A 310 2.73 -13.14 -3.96
N TRP A 311 1.44 -12.84 -4.06
CA TRP A 311 0.41 -13.15 -3.07
C TRP A 311 -0.62 -14.12 -3.66
N ASP A 312 -1.02 -15.09 -2.85
CA ASP A 312 -2.11 -16.01 -3.10
C ASP A 312 -3.22 -15.76 -2.06
N PRO A 313 -4.23 -14.92 -2.37
CA PRO A 313 -5.23 -14.48 -1.42
C PRO A 313 -6.03 -15.64 -0.79
N VAL A 314 -6.38 -16.65 -1.61
CA VAL A 314 -7.29 -17.74 -1.22
C VAL A 314 -6.69 -18.76 -0.26
N LEU A 315 -5.37 -18.71 0.00
CA LEU A 315 -4.75 -19.52 1.03
C LEU A 315 -5.12 -19.05 2.44
N SER A 316 -5.39 -17.76 2.64
CA SER A 316 -5.73 -17.17 3.94
C SER A 316 -6.94 -16.23 3.80
N SER A 317 -8.12 -16.84 3.66
CA SER A 317 -9.39 -16.11 3.50
C SER A 317 -10.51 -16.62 4.40
N TYR A 318 -11.50 -15.76 4.61
CA TYR A 318 -12.87 -16.16 4.93
C TYR A 318 -13.65 -16.48 3.65
N PHE A 319 -14.68 -17.32 3.75
CA PHE A 319 -15.44 -17.85 2.62
C PHE A 319 -16.94 -17.68 2.85
N TYR A 320 -17.64 -17.06 1.89
CA TYR A 320 -19.05 -16.72 1.98
C TYR A 320 -19.80 -17.03 0.68
N THR A 321 -21.10 -17.28 0.81
CA THR A 321 -22.08 -17.08 -0.26
C THR A 321 -22.90 -15.83 0.03
N TYR A 322 -23.42 -15.18 -1.00
CA TYR A 322 -24.30 -14.02 -0.91
C TYR A 322 -25.55 -14.26 -1.74
N ASP A 323 -26.73 -14.12 -1.14
CA ASP A 323 -28.01 -14.32 -1.83
C ASP A 323 -28.41 -13.03 -2.57
N ALA A 324 -28.50 -13.09 -3.89
CA ALA A 324 -28.82 -11.93 -4.72
C ALA A 324 -30.25 -11.39 -4.52
N THR A 325 -31.15 -12.20 -3.95
CA THR A 325 -32.57 -11.87 -3.71
C THR A 325 -32.79 -11.32 -2.31
N THR A 326 -32.35 -12.02 -1.26
CA THR A 326 -32.53 -11.58 0.13
C THR A 326 -31.49 -10.52 0.54
N LYS A 327 -30.35 -10.46 -0.17
CA LYS A 327 -29.21 -9.58 0.10
C LYS A 327 -28.44 -9.90 1.38
N GLU A 328 -28.54 -11.15 1.84
CA GLU A 328 -27.92 -11.66 3.06
C GLU A 328 -26.65 -12.46 2.75
N PHE A 329 -25.70 -12.45 3.67
CA PHE A 329 -24.54 -13.34 3.61
C PHE A 329 -24.83 -14.68 4.28
N SER A 330 -24.11 -15.71 3.84
CA SER A 330 -24.06 -17.00 4.52
C SER A 330 -22.63 -17.52 4.54
N LYS A 331 -22.22 -18.11 5.65
CA LYS A 331 -20.87 -18.66 5.80
C LYS A 331 -20.69 -19.91 4.95
N ALA A 332 -19.63 -19.92 4.15
CA ALA A 332 -19.21 -21.07 3.36
C ALA A 332 -18.03 -21.83 4.01
N SER A 333 -17.51 -21.37 5.15
CA SER A 333 -16.67 -22.15 6.06
C SER A 333 -17.02 -21.84 7.53
N GLU A 334 -16.68 -22.74 8.45
CA GLU A 334 -17.13 -22.68 9.84
C GLU A 334 -16.75 -21.37 10.55
N ASN A 335 -15.53 -20.88 10.30
CA ASN A 335 -14.89 -19.74 10.94
C ASN A 335 -15.05 -18.42 10.17
N SER A 336 -16.05 -18.28 9.29
CA SER A 336 -16.27 -17.06 8.49
C SER A 336 -17.30 -16.14 9.16
N PRO A 337 -16.88 -15.01 9.76
CA PRO A 337 -17.76 -14.10 10.49
C PRO A 337 -18.64 -13.30 9.53
N VAL A 338 -19.94 -13.59 9.51
CA VAL A 338 -20.91 -12.95 8.60
C VAL A 338 -21.04 -11.45 8.90
N GLN A 339 -21.04 -11.09 10.18
CA GLN A 339 -21.23 -9.73 10.69
C GLN A 339 -20.16 -8.75 10.20
N ALA A 340 -18.92 -9.22 9.98
CA ALA A 340 -17.87 -8.42 9.38
C ALA A 340 -18.18 -8.02 7.92
N MET A 341 -18.88 -8.86 7.17
CA MET A 341 -19.30 -8.51 5.81
C MET A 341 -20.49 -7.55 5.82
N GLU A 342 -21.35 -7.63 6.85
CA GLU A 342 -22.59 -6.85 7.02
C GLU A 342 -22.40 -5.51 7.76
N TYR A 343 -21.19 -5.20 8.24
CA TYR A 343 -20.87 -3.89 8.81
C TYR A 343 -20.93 -2.79 7.72
N LEU A 344 -21.88 -1.87 7.88
CA LEU A 344 -22.18 -0.78 6.94
C LEU A 344 -21.32 0.47 7.17
N GLY A 345 -20.57 0.52 8.28
CA GLY A 345 -19.69 1.63 8.62
C GLY A 345 -18.38 1.63 7.83
N LYS A 346 -17.45 2.45 8.32
CA LYS A 346 -16.17 2.76 7.68
C LYS A 346 -15.05 1.99 8.35
N TRP A 347 -14.20 1.35 7.55
CA TRP A 347 -13.11 0.48 8.01
C TRP A 347 -11.85 1.21 8.47
N GLY A 348 -11.95 2.51 8.79
CA GLY A 348 -10.85 3.33 9.27
C GLY A 348 -11.30 4.66 9.88
N ASP A 349 -10.33 5.56 10.07
CA ASP A 349 -10.52 6.92 10.57
C ASP A 349 -11.53 7.74 9.74
N ALA A 350 -12.18 8.70 10.38
CA ALA A 350 -12.86 9.79 9.69
C ALA A 350 -11.85 10.78 9.11
N GLN A 351 -12.19 11.45 8.00
CA GLN A 351 -11.36 12.51 7.42
C GLN A 351 -10.93 13.51 8.51
N TYR A 352 -9.62 13.74 8.65
CA TYR A 352 -9.09 14.63 9.67
C TYR A 352 -9.59 16.08 9.49
N PRO A 353 -9.88 16.79 10.59
CA PRO A 353 -10.20 18.22 10.57
C PRO A 353 -9.16 19.07 9.80
N GLU A 354 -9.57 20.21 9.27
CA GLU A 354 -8.66 21.16 8.57
C GLU A 354 -7.61 21.75 9.52
N ASP A 355 -7.91 21.81 10.82
CA ASP A 355 -7.05 22.26 11.90
C ASP A 355 -6.23 21.13 12.59
N ASP A 356 -6.34 19.88 12.14
CA ASP A 356 -5.43 18.82 12.60
C ASP A 356 -4.03 19.05 12.05
N LYS A 357 -3.02 19.13 12.92
CA LYS A 357 -1.59 19.32 12.59
C LYS A 357 -1.03 18.32 11.55
N ARG A 358 -1.68 17.17 11.37
CA ARG A 358 -1.29 16.08 10.45
C ARG A 358 -1.97 16.22 9.09
N GLN A 359 -3.08 16.96 9.03
CA GLN A 359 -3.83 17.19 7.81
C GLN A 359 -3.16 18.27 6.96
N SER A 360 -3.27 18.14 5.64
CA SER A 360 -2.94 19.20 4.70
C SER A 360 -3.89 19.14 3.50
N LYS A 361 -3.97 20.23 2.75
CA LYS A 361 -4.86 20.37 1.59
C LYS A 361 -4.11 20.92 0.40
N PHE A 362 -4.27 20.30 -0.76
CA PHE A 362 -3.63 20.72 -2.00
C PHE A 362 -4.62 20.64 -3.16
N PHE A 363 -4.84 21.76 -3.85
CA PHE A 363 -5.84 21.90 -4.92
C PHE A 363 -7.26 21.35 -4.61
N GLY A 364 -7.67 21.42 -3.34
CA GLY A 364 -8.98 20.95 -2.87
C GLY A 364 -8.98 19.54 -2.28
N PHE A 365 -7.98 18.72 -2.61
CA PHE A 365 -7.79 17.36 -2.09
C PHE A 365 -7.11 17.38 -0.71
N TRP A 366 -7.45 16.40 0.12
CA TRP A 366 -6.92 16.25 1.49
C TRP A 366 -5.81 15.20 1.55
N LYS A 367 -4.87 15.38 2.47
CA LYS A 367 -3.84 14.36 2.74
C LYS A 367 -4.45 13.10 3.33
N TYR A 368 -5.24 13.23 4.40
CA TYR A 368 -5.95 12.13 5.04
C TYR A 368 -7.44 12.23 4.75
N VAL A 369 -8.03 11.17 4.19
CA VAL A 369 -9.47 11.03 3.89
C VAL A 369 -10.12 9.98 4.79
N GLY A 370 -11.45 9.83 4.72
CA GLY A 370 -12.15 8.82 5.50
C GLY A 370 -11.95 7.40 4.96
N GLY A 371 -11.83 6.42 5.85
CA GLY A 371 -11.76 5.01 5.46
C GLY A 371 -13.00 4.52 4.67
N PRO A 372 -12.86 3.50 3.82
CA PRO A 372 -13.93 3.02 2.94
C PRO A 372 -14.96 2.17 3.69
N THR A 373 -16.12 1.97 3.06
CA THR A 373 -17.14 1.01 3.50
C THR A 373 -16.76 -0.44 3.16
N GLY A 374 -17.35 -1.40 3.89
CA GLY A 374 -17.04 -2.83 3.76
C GLY A 374 -17.62 -3.53 2.52
N PRO A 375 -17.35 -4.84 2.35
CA PRO A 375 -17.68 -5.63 1.15
C PRO A 375 -19.15 -5.59 0.69
N VAL A 376 -20.12 -5.53 1.61
CA VAL A 376 -21.56 -5.38 1.28
C VAL A 376 -21.87 -4.18 0.37
N THR A 377 -21.04 -3.13 0.42
CA THR A 377 -21.22 -1.92 -0.40
C THR A 377 -20.58 -1.99 -1.79
N LYS A 378 -19.81 -3.03 -2.11
CA LYS A 378 -19.02 -3.14 -3.36
C LYS A 378 -19.82 -3.61 -4.59
N GLY A 379 -21.16 -3.62 -4.49
CA GLY A 379 -22.09 -4.04 -5.53
C GLY A 379 -21.92 -5.53 -5.85
N LEU A 380 -22.41 -6.40 -4.95
CA LEU A 380 -22.26 -7.86 -5.06
C LEU A 380 -23.22 -8.48 -6.10
N VAL A 381 -24.40 -7.88 -6.29
CA VAL A 381 -25.29 -8.18 -7.41
C VAL A 381 -25.04 -7.15 -8.51
N ARG A 382 -24.67 -7.60 -9.71
CA ARG A 382 -24.38 -6.75 -10.87
C ARG A 382 -25.04 -7.31 -12.13
N GLU A 383 -25.70 -6.47 -12.94
CA GLU A 383 -26.22 -6.87 -14.26
C GLU A 383 -25.04 -7.34 -15.16
N LYS A 384 -23.94 -6.59 -15.13
CA LYS A 384 -22.72 -6.84 -15.91
C LYS A 384 -21.53 -7.11 -14.98
N VAL A 385 -20.35 -7.38 -15.55
CA VAL A 385 -19.13 -7.59 -14.72
C VAL A 385 -18.67 -6.30 -14.02
N CYS A 386 -18.95 -5.13 -14.61
CA CYS A 386 -18.71 -3.82 -14.01
C CYS A 386 -19.83 -3.44 -13.01
N PRO A 387 -19.59 -2.53 -12.05
CA PRO A 387 -20.63 -2.02 -11.16
C PRO A 387 -21.77 -1.31 -11.91
N ASP A 388 -23.00 -1.43 -11.41
CA ASP A 388 -24.19 -0.77 -11.98
C ASP A 388 -24.30 0.70 -11.50
N ASN A 389 -23.29 1.51 -11.81
CA ASN A 389 -23.13 2.90 -11.35
C ASN A 389 -23.44 3.96 -12.43
N GLY A 390 -24.03 3.54 -13.56
CA GLY A 390 -24.35 4.42 -14.69
C GLY A 390 -23.19 4.66 -15.68
N ILE A 391 -21.99 4.13 -15.38
CA ILE A 391 -20.84 4.17 -16.30
C ILE A 391 -20.97 3.02 -17.30
N LEU A 392 -20.54 3.25 -18.55
CA LEU A 392 -20.59 2.22 -19.59
C LEU A 392 -19.64 1.07 -19.25
N CYS A 393 -20.19 -0.13 -19.03
CA CYS A 393 -19.38 -1.32 -18.81
C CYS A 393 -18.67 -1.78 -20.09
N ILE A 394 -17.37 -1.47 -20.18
CA ILE A 394 -16.50 -1.86 -21.30
C ILE A 394 -15.71 -3.11 -20.91
N VAL A 395 -16.06 -4.25 -21.54
CA VAL A 395 -15.29 -5.51 -21.43
C VAL A 395 -14.23 -5.55 -22.53
N ARG A 396 -12.97 -5.28 -22.18
CA ARG A 396 -11.84 -5.27 -23.10
C ARG A 396 -11.52 -6.70 -23.60
N ASP A 397 -11.22 -6.85 -24.87
CA ASP A 397 -10.83 -8.13 -25.50
C ASP A 397 -9.44 -8.14 -26.13
N ILE A 398 -8.65 -7.15 -25.75
CA ILE A 398 -7.20 -7.10 -25.93
C ILE A 398 -6.63 -6.69 -24.57
N LEU A 399 -5.48 -7.25 -24.20
CA LEU A 399 -4.77 -6.85 -23.00
C LEU A 399 -3.91 -5.61 -23.29
N GLY A 400 -4.14 -4.54 -22.54
CA GLY A 400 -3.48 -3.25 -22.66
C GLY A 400 -4.04 -2.27 -21.62
N PRO A 401 -3.54 -1.02 -21.58
CA PRO A 401 -4.10 0.07 -20.78
C PRO A 401 -5.59 0.32 -21.11
#